data_AF-A0A1G1NAK9-F1
#
_entry.id   AF-A0A1G1NAK9-F1
#
_cell.length_a   1.000
_cell.length_b   1.000
_cell.length_c   1.000
_cell.angle_alpha   90.00
_cell.angle_beta   90.00
_cell.angle_gamma   90.00
#
_symmetry.space_group_name_H-M   'P 1'
#
loop_
_entity.id
_entity.type
_entity.pdbx_description
1 polymer ?
#
loop_
_entity_poly.entity_id
_entity_poly.type
_entity_poly.pdbx_seq_one_letter_code
_entity_poly.pdbx_strand_id
1 'polypeptide(L)'
;MHCKEKKGTGYFFPLSAVQEKVACPRYIGSGKGIAGFSLIEVVTAIAILALLSGGGLAIFSQGFKAAQKTGHQAVAVNLARAAAEEYFRVGLVNGVENMGNINLNNVTYGRTIQISDHPDFPGQLKRLEVVISWPEGGSTKNLTISALKADY
;
A
#
# COMPACT_ATOMS: atom_id res chain seq x y z
N MET A 1 53.34 -6.93 30.61
CA MET A 1 54.07 -7.89 31.48
C MET A 1 55.55 -7.59 31.36
N HIS A 2 56.16 -7.18 32.47
CA HIS A 2 57.58 -6.92 32.61
C HIS A 2 58.41 -8.19 32.36
N CYS A 3 59.34 -8.15 31.39
CA CYS A 3 60.53 -8.99 31.47
C CYS A 3 61.65 -8.14 32.08
N LYS A 4 61.97 -8.40 33.34
CA LYS A 4 63.13 -7.81 34.02
C LYS A 4 64.39 -8.48 33.47
N GLU A 5 65.23 -7.69 32.82
CA GLU A 5 66.60 -8.03 32.49
C GLU A 5 67.42 -8.14 33.80
N LYS A 6 67.88 -9.34 34.16
CA LYS A 6 68.86 -9.53 35.24
C LYS A 6 70.25 -9.36 34.66
N LYS A 7 70.92 -8.25 35.00
CA LYS A 7 72.37 -8.07 34.78
C LYS A 7 73.14 -8.79 35.88
N GLY A 8 73.89 -9.82 35.51
CA GLY A 8 74.89 -10.47 36.35
C GLY A 8 76.27 -10.32 35.72
N THR A 9 77.16 -9.58 36.38
CA THR A 9 78.59 -9.47 36.07
C THR A 9 79.34 -10.68 36.64
N GLY A 10 80.13 -11.39 35.81
CA GLY A 10 81.07 -12.41 36.29
C GLY A 10 81.59 -13.40 35.23
N TYR A 11 82.75 -13.08 34.65
CA TYR A 11 83.88 -13.91 34.16
C TYR A 11 83.69 -15.26 33.42
N PHE A 12 84.23 -15.26 32.19
CA PHE A 12 85.25 -16.18 31.62
C PHE A 12 84.90 -17.62 31.16
N PHE A 13 85.09 -17.78 29.83
CA PHE A 13 85.36 -18.95 28.96
C PHE A 13 84.22 -19.57 28.12
N PRO A 14 84.49 -19.90 26.84
CA PRO A 14 83.49 -20.33 25.85
C PRO A 14 83.46 -21.85 25.69
N LEU A 15 82.28 -22.47 25.73
CA LEU A 15 82.05 -23.80 25.15
C LEU A 15 80.64 -23.93 24.57
N SER A 16 80.60 -24.78 23.57
CA SER A 16 79.65 -25.00 22.49
C SER A 16 78.21 -25.41 22.85
N ALA A 17 77.30 -24.90 22.01
CA ALA A 17 76.10 -25.54 21.47
C ALA A 17 75.02 -26.06 22.44
N VAL A 18 73.89 -25.33 22.53
CA VAL A 18 72.54 -25.87 22.32
C VAL A 18 71.65 -24.72 21.80
N GLN A 19 71.20 -24.80 20.55
CA GLN A 19 70.11 -23.96 20.03
C GLN A 19 68.79 -24.52 20.58
N GLU A 20 68.39 -24.07 21.76
CA GLU A 20 67.06 -24.37 22.28
C GLU A 20 66.05 -23.46 21.55
N LYS A 21 65.42 -24.02 20.50
CA LYS A 21 64.24 -23.42 19.88
C LYS A 21 63.17 -23.28 20.96
N VAL A 22 63.03 -22.09 21.54
CA VAL A 22 61.90 -21.74 22.38
C VAL A 22 60.64 -21.81 21.49
N ALA A 23 59.90 -22.90 21.62
CA ALA A 23 58.59 -23.03 21.03
C ALA A 23 57.67 -21.99 21.68
N CYS A 24 57.35 -20.92 20.95
CA CYS A 24 56.24 -20.05 21.34
C CYS A 24 54.94 -20.87 21.31
N PRO A 25 54.16 -20.92 22.41
CA PRO A 25 52.89 -21.64 22.41
C PRO A 25 51.89 -20.99 21.45
N ARG A 26 51.12 -21.86 20.78
CA ARG A 26 50.03 -21.59 19.83
C ARG A 26 49.11 -20.44 20.27
N TYR A 27 48.73 -19.61 19.30
CA TYR A 27 47.44 -18.92 19.30
C TYR A 27 46.31 -19.95 19.44
N ILE A 28 45.70 -20.04 20.62
CA ILE A 28 44.33 -20.53 20.79
C ILE A 28 43.62 -19.55 21.71
N GLY A 29 42.89 -18.65 21.07
CA GLY A 29 42.01 -17.68 21.73
C GLY A 29 40.83 -17.36 20.83
N SER A 30 40.23 -18.36 20.18
CA SER A 30 38.86 -18.21 19.66
C SER A 30 37.91 -18.33 20.85
N GLY A 31 37.87 -17.26 21.65
CA GLY A 31 36.73 -17.02 22.50
C GLY A 31 35.55 -16.77 21.56
N LYS A 32 34.55 -17.66 21.58
CA LYS A 32 33.19 -17.33 21.13
C LYS A 32 32.66 -16.21 22.05
N GLY A 33 33.14 -15.00 21.83
CA GLY A 33 32.44 -13.80 22.23
C GLY A 33 31.22 -13.67 21.34
N ILE A 34 30.10 -13.25 21.91
CA ILE A 34 28.98 -12.74 21.13
C ILE A 34 29.59 -11.67 20.21
N ALA A 35 29.64 -11.93 18.91
CA ALA A 35 30.15 -10.95 17.96
C ALA A 35 29.18 -9.76 18.03
N GLY A 36 29.59 -8.72 18.75
CA GLY A 36 28.83 -7.47 18.81
C GLY A 36 28.71 -6.94 17.40
N PHE A 37 27.50 -6.48 17.04
CA PHE A 37 27.26 -5.88 15.74
C PHE A 37 28.25 -4.72 15.54
N SER A 38 28.94 -4.73 14.39
CA SER A 38 29.83 -3.64 14.04
C SER A 38 29.03 -2.36 13.81
N LEU A 39 29.56 -1.19 14.17
CA LEU A 39 28.89 0.10 13.99
C LEU A 39 28.41 0.31 12.54
N ILE A 40 29.22 -0.12 11.56
CA ILE A 40 28.88 -0.02 10.14
C ILE A 40 27.68 -0.90 9.76
N GLU A 41 27.54 -2.05 10.40
CA GLU A 41 26.45 -3.00 10.14
C GLU A 41 25.13 -2.44 10.66
N VAL A 42 25.15 -1.84 11.86
CA VAL A 42 23.97 -1.17 12.43
C VAL A 42 23.54 0.03 11.57
N VAL A 43 24.48 0.86 11.12
CA VAL A 43 24.18 2.00 10.25
C VAL A 43 23.61 1.54 8.90
N THR A 44 24.16 0.47 8.32
CA THR A 44 23.68 -0.11 7.06
C THR A 44 22.28 -0.70 7.23
N ALA A 45 22.01 -1.41 8.33
CA ALA A 45 20.68 -1.97 8.63
C ALA A 45 19.62 -0.86 8.81
N ILE A 46 19.95 0.23 9.51
CA ILE A 46 19.06 1.39 9.67
C ILE A 46 18.78 2.04 8.31
N ALA A 47 19.78 2.19 7.45
CA ALA A 47 19.60 2.76 6.11
C ALA A 47 18.66 1.91 5.24
N ILE A 48 18.83 0.58 5.25
CA ILE A 48 17.95 -0.34 4.52
C ILE A 48 16.52 -0.26 5.09
N LEU A 49 16.37 -0.28 6.41
CA LEU A 49 15.07 -0.17 7.06
C LEU A 49 14.36 1.14 6.71
N ALA A 50 15.09 2.25 6.68
CA ALA A 50 14.55 3.56 6.30
C ALA A 50 14.06 3.58 4.84
N LEU A 51 14.82 2.99 3.91
CA LEU A 51 14.43 2.87 2.50
C LEU A 51 13.18 2.01 2.32
N LEU A 52 13.12 0.86 3.01
CA LEU A 52 11.95 -0.04 2.96
C LEU A 52 10.70 0.61 3.54
N SER A 53 10.85 1.31 4.68
CA SER A 53 9.74 1.98 5.34
C SER A 53 9.21 3.15 4.52
N GLY A 54 10.11 3.96 3.94
CA GLY A 54 9.74 5.08 3.07
C GLY A 54 9.07 4.64 1.77
N GLY A 55 9.60 3.59 1.13
CA GLY A 55 9.02 3.03 -0.10
C GLY A 55 7.66 2.37 0.12
N GLY A 56 7.50 1.63 1.22
CA GLY A 56 6.25 0.95 1.55
C GLY A 56 5.09 1.92 1.75
N LEU A 57 5.28 2.98 2.55
CA LEU A 57 4.23 3.96 2.86
C LEU A 57 3.65 4.65 1.62
N ALA A 58 4.48 4.91 0.62
CA ALA A 58 4.04 5.52 -0.64
C ALA A 58 3.10 4.61 -1.45
N ILE A 59 3.36 3.30 -1.46
CA ILE A 59 2.54 2.31 -2.16
C ILE A 59 1.21 2.10 -1.42
N PHE A 60 1.25 1.99 -0.09
CA PHE A 60 0.04 1.84 0.73
C PHE A 60 -0.90 3.04 0.61
N SER A 61 -0.37 4.27 0.55
CA SER A 61 -1.17 5.48 0.39
C SER A 61 -1.95 5.49 -0.93
N GLN A 62 -1.31 5.06 -2.03
CA GLN A 62 -1.96 4.96 -3.34
C GLN A 62 -3.00 3.84 -3.38
N GLY A 63 -2.67 2.67 -2.82
CA GLY A 63 -3.59 1.54 -2.72
C GLY A 63 -4.86 1.87 -1.93
N PHE A 64 -4.73 2.59 -0.81
CA PHE A 64 -5.87 2.98 0.01
C PHE A 64 -6.81 3.94 -0.74
N LYS A 65 -6.27 4.94 -1.45
CA LYS A 65 -7.07 5.86 -2.28
C LYS A 65 -7.79 5.13 -3.41
N ALA A 66 -7.11 4.18 -4.05
CA ALA A 66 -7.73 3.36 -5.10
C ALA A 66 -8.88 2.50 -4.54
N ALA A 67 -8.68 1.87 -3.37
CA ALA A 67 -9.70 1.05 -2.72
C ALA A 67 -10.94 1.87 -2.33
N GLN A 68 -10.76 3.09 -1.79
CA GLN A 68 -11.87 3.99 -1.49
C GLN A 68 -12.67 4.37 -2.75
N LYS A 69 -11.97 4.72 -3.83
CA LYS A 69 -12.60 5.04 -5.12
C LYS A 69 -13.43 3.87 -5.64
N THR A 70 -12.89 2.65 -5.61
CA THR A 70 -13.62 1.44 -6.02
C THR A 70 -14.84 1.20 -5.12
N GLY A 71 -14.74 1.49 -3.81
CA GLY A 71 -15.87 1.41 -2.88
C GLY A 71 -17.02 2.34 -3.26
N HIS A 72 -16.74 3.62 -3.51
CA HIS A 72 -17.77 4.58 -3.93
C HIS A 72 -18.41 4.20 -5.26
N GLN A 73 -17.61 3.72 -6.22
CA GLN A 73 -18.12 3.25 -7.50
C GLN A 73 -19.02 2.02 -7.35
N ALA A 74 -18.66 1.05 -6.52
CA ALA A 74 -19.50 -0.12 -6.26
C ALA A 74 -20.84 0.26 -5.63
N VAL A 75 -20.84 1.18 -4.66
CA VAL A 75 -22.08 1.71 -4.06
C VAL A 75 -22.91 2.44 -5.11
N ALA A 76 -22.30 3.31 -5.92
CA ALA A 76 -23.00 4.04 -6.97
C ALA A 76 -23.65 3.11 -8.01
N VAL A 77 -22.94 2.05 -8.44
CA VAL A 77 -23.49 1.05 -9.37
C VAL A 77 -24.68 0.31 -8.76
N ASN A 78 -24.57 -0.11 -7.50
CA ASN A 78 -25.66 -0.81 -6.81
C ASN A 78 -26.89 0.09 -6.64
N LEU A 79 -26.68 1.37 -6.28
CA LEU A 79 -27.75 2.36 -6.19
C LEU A 79 -28.41 2.62 -7.55
N ALA A 80 -27.61 2.76 -8.61
CA ALA A 80 -28.12 2.96 -9.97
C ALA A 80 -28.93 1.76 -10.45
N ARG A 81 -28.48 0.54 -10.17
CA ARG A 81 -29.20 -0.69 -10.50
C ARG A 81 -30.53 -0.76 -9.75
N ALA A 82 -30.54 -0.52 -8.44
CA ALA A 82 -31.77 -0.53 -7.64
C ALA A 82 -32.78 0.51 -8.14
N ALA A 83 -32.32 1.73 -8.46
CA ALA A 83 -33.14 2.78 -9.03
C ALA A 83 -33.71 2.40 -10.41
N ALA A 84 -32.89 1.79 -11.27
CA ALA A 84 -33.36 1.30 -12.56
C ALA A 84 -34.45 0.24 -12.41
N GLU A 85 -34.24 -0.76 -11.55
CA GLU A 85 -35.19 -1.83 -11.26
C GLU A 85 -36.53 -1.31 -10.73
N GLU A 86 -36.50 -0.29 -9.87
CA GLU A 86 -37.70 0.38 -9.36
C GLU A 86 -38.51 1.00 -10.50
N TYR A 87 -37.88 1.78 -11.37
CA TYR A 87 -38.56 2.46 -12.49
C TYR A 87 -38.99 1.52 -13.60
N PHE A 88 -38.30 0.40 -13.79
CA PHE A 88 -38.77 -0.64 -14.70
C PHE A 88 -40.14 -1.20 -14.29
N ARG A 89 -40.53 -1.14 -13.01
CA ARG A 89 -41.81 -1.66 -12.52
C ARG A 89 -42.99 -0.70 -12.68
N VAL A 90 -42.77 0.62 -12.55
CA VAL A 90 -43.87 1.62 -12.46
C VAL A 90 -44.29 2.26 -13.79
N GLY A 91 -43.69 1.86 -14.91
CA GLY A 91 -43.95 2.45 -16.22
C GLY A 91 -43.08 3.69 -16.46
N LEU A 92 -42.66 3.90 -17.71
CA LEU A 92 -41.67 4.91 -18.05
C LEU A 92 -42.35 6.12 -18.68
N VAL A 93 -42.41 7.23 -17.95
CA VAL A 93 -42.88 8.52 -18.46
C VAL A 93 -41.67 9.39 -18.80
N ASN A 94 -41.68 10.01 -19.97
CA ASN A 94 -40.60 10.92 -20.37
C ASN A 94 -40.46 12.07 -19.37
N GLY A 95 -39.23 12.35 -18.96
CA GLY A 95 -38.97 13.41 -17.99
C GLY A 95 -37.65 13.23 -17.26
N VAL A 96 -37.36 14.19 -16.38
CA VAL A 96 -36.26 14.10 -15.43
C VAL A 96 -36.85 14.07 -14.03
N GLU A 97 -36.52 13.04 -13.27
CA GLU A 97 -36.99 12.85 -11.91
C GLU A 97 -35.82 12.83 -10.94
N ASN A 98 -35.95 13.59 -9.85
CA ASN A 98 -34.98 13.58 -8.76
C ASN A 98 -35.47 12.60 -7.68
N MET A 99 -34.73 11.51 -7.49
CA MET A 99 -35.07 10.48 -6.50
C MET A 99 -34.58 10.83 -5.09
N GLY A 100 -34.09 12.06 -4.90
CA GLY A 100 -33.52 12.55 -3.67
C GLY A 100 -32.15 11.95 -3.36
N ASN A 101 -31.67 12.30 -2.17
CA ASN A 101 -30.34 11.94 -1.71
C ASN A 101 -30.40 10.78 -0.72
N ILE A 102 -29.43 9.88 -0.81
CA ILE A 102 -29.22 8.80 0.16
C ILE A 102 -27.86 9.00 0.82
N ASN A 103 -27.81 8.95 2.16
CA ASN A 103 -26.56 8.97 2.90
C ASN A 103 -26.14 7.55 3.28
N LEU A 104 -24.98 7.10 2.79
CA LEU A 104 -24.39 5.80 3.09
C LEU A 104 -22.91 5.98 3.39
N ASN A 105 -22.44 5.38 4.49
CA ASN A 105 -21.04 5.46 4.92
C ASN A 105 -20.50 6.90 5.01
N ASN A 106 -21.34 7.82 5.51
CA ASN A 106 -21.03 9.25 5.63
C ASN A 106 -20.78 9.96 4.28
N VAL A 107 -21.30 9.41 3.18
CA VAL A 107 -21.29 10.02 1.85
C VAL A 107 -22.71 10.15 1.35
N THR A 108 -23.06 11.37 0.91
CA THR A 108 -24.36 11.67 0.32
C THR A 108 -24.31 11.41 -1.18
N TYR A 109 -25.12 10.46 -1.64
CA TYR A 109 -25.31 10.13 -3.04
C TYR A 109 -26.60 10.80 -3.54
N GLY A 110 -26.46 11.70 -4.51
CA GLY A 110 -27.59 12.25 -5.26
C GLY A 110 -28.00 11.28 -6.36
N ARG A 111 -29.30 11.16 -6.61
CA ARG A 111 -29.84 10.22 -7.59
C ARG A 111 -30.83 10.94 -8.49
N THR A 112 -30.59 10.88 -9.79
CA THR A 112 -31.43 11.50 -10.80
C THR A 112 -31.70 10.50 -11.91
N ILE A 113 -32.92 10.50 -12.41
CA ILE A 113 -33.33 9.66 -13.52
C ILE A 113 -33.76 10.56 -14.66
N GLN A 114 -33.39 10.18 -15.87
CA GLN A 114 -33.87 10.78 -17.09
C GLN A 114 -34.45 9.70 -17.99
N ILE A 115 -35.70 9.90 -18.39
CA ILE A 115 -36.42 9.02 -19.31
C ILE A 115 -36.64 9.79 -20.60
N SER A 116 -36.25 9.20 -21.72
CA SER A 116 -36.41 9.78 -23.05
C SER A 116 -36.75 8.71 -24.06
N ASP A 117 -37.36 9.10 -25.18
CA ASP A 117 -37.53 8.20 -26.31
C ASP A 117 -36.18 7.89 -26.96
N HIS A 118 -36.03 6.64 -27.41
CA HIS A 118 -34.86 6.26 -28.17
C HIS A 118 -34.90 6.87 -29.58
N PRO A 119 -33.80 7.46 -30.07
CA PRO A 119 -33.79 8.17 -31.36
C PRO A 119 -34.14 7.28 -32.55
N ASP A 120 -33.72 6.01 -32.53
CA ASP A 120 -33.93 5.11 -33.66
C ASP A 120 -35.35 4.52 -33.69
N PHE A 121 -36.03 4.45 -32.53
CA PHE A 121 -37.36 3.84 -32.38
C PHE A 121 -38.24 4.64 -31.40
N PRO A 122 -38.60 5.89 -31.74
CA PRO A 122 -39.40 6.74 -30.87
C PRO A 122 -40.79 6.13 -30.65
N GLY A 123 -41.25 6.10 -29.39
CA GLY A 123 -42.55 5.52 -29.02
C GLY A 123 -42.61 3.99 -28.98
N GLN A 124 -41.52 3.28 -29.31
CA GLN A 124 -41.40 1.82 -29.13
C GLN A 124 -40.32 1.47 -28.12
N LEU A 125 -39.28 2.30 -28.00
CA LEU A 125 -38.20 2.12 -27.05
C LEU A 125 -38.03 3.38 -26.21
N LYS A 126 -38.06 3.19 -24.89
CA LYS A 126 -37.69 4.21 -23.91
C LYS A 126 -36.27 3.94 -23.44
N ARG A 127 -35.49 5.01 -23.33
CA ARG A 127 -34.17 5.05 -22.71
C ARG A 127 -34.30 5.60 -21.30
N LEU A 128 -33.88 4.80 -20.34
CA LEU A 128 -33.74 5.16 -18.93
C LEU A 128 -32.27 5.43 -18.64
N GLU A 129 -31.95 6.65 -18.22
CA GLU A 129 -30.61 7.05 -17.78
C GLU A 129 -30.65 7.37 -16.29
N VAL A 130 -29.92 6.59 -15.49
CA VAL A 130 -29.80 6.79 -14.05
C VAL A 130 -28.44 7.42 -13.77
N VAL A 131 -28.45 8.61 -13.18
CA VAL A 131 -27.27 9.38 -12.80
C VAL A 131 -27.14 9.37 -11.28
N ILE A 132 -26.01 8.87 -10.78
CA ILE A 132 -25.66 8.89 -9.36
C ILE A 132 -24.48 9.85 -9.17
N SER A 133 -24.61 10.82 -8.27
CA SER A 133 -23.59 11.81 -7.99
C SER A 133 -23.10 11.72 -6.53
N TRP A 134 -21.80 11.87 -6.29
CA TRP A 134 -21.23 11.87 -4.94
C TRP A 134 -19.98 12.76 -4.85
N PRO A 135 -19.65 13.31 -3.67
CA PRO A 135 -18.40 14.04 -3.46
C PRO A 135 -17.21 13.07 -3.36
N GLU A 136 -16.15 13.32 -4.13
CA GLU A 136 -14.88 12.60 -4.06
C GLU A 136 -13.70 13.58 -4.26
N GLY A 137 -12.81 13.67 -3.27
CA GLY A 137 -11.58 14.46 -3.38
C GLY A 137 -11.79 15.96 -3.66
N GLY A 138 -12.88 16.55 -3.15
CA GLY A 138 -13.23 17.96 -3.38
C GLY A 138 -13.96 18.24 -4.70
N SER A 139 -14.28 17.20 -5.48
CA SER A 139 -15.07 17.30 -6.73
C SER A 139 -16.30 16.41 -6.66
N THR A 140 -17.38 16.78 -7.36
CA THR A 140 -18.52 15.87 -7.55
C THR A 140 -18.21 14.90 -8.68
N LYS A 141 -18.36 13.60 -8.42
CA LYS A 141 -18.27 12.53 -9.41
C LYS A 141 -19.65 12.05 -9.75
N ASN A 142 -19.85 11.70 -11.01
CA ASN A 142 -21.11 11.19 -11.52
C ASN A 142 -20.88 9.83 -12.18
N LEU A 143 -21.80 8.91 -11.97
CA LEU A 143 -21.92 7.65 -12.70
C LEU A 143 -23.26 7.65 -13.42
N THR A 144 -23.24 7.37 -14.72
CA THR A 144 -24.47 7.20 -15.51
C THR A 144 -24.58 5.76 -15.98
N ILE A 145 -25.71 5.13 -15.72
CA ILE A 145 -26.10 3.84 -16.29
C ILE A 145 -27.30 4.07 -17.20
N SER A 146 -27.23 3.58 -18.43
CA SER A 146 -28.34 3.60 -19.37
C SER A 146 -28.92 2.20 -19.55
N ALA A 147 -30.24 2.14 -19.67
CA ALA A 147 -30.97 0.92 -19.96
C ALA A 147 -32.11 1.22 -20.95
N LEU A 148 -32.48 0.23 -21.75
CA LEU A 148 -33.54 0.34 -22.75
C LEU A 148 -34.73 -0.53 -22.32
N LYS A 149 -35.94 0.01 -22.46
CA LYS A 149 -37.20 -0.72 -22.26
C LYS A 149 -38.04 -0.61 -23.52
N ALA A 150 -38.70 -1.70 -23.90
CA ALA A 150 -39.79 -1.62 -24.85
C ALA A 150 -41.03 -0.96 -24.23
N ASP A 151 -41.70 -0.14 -25.02
CA ASP A 151 -42.94 0.58 -24.71
C ASP A 151 -43.95 0.19 -25.78
N TYR A 152 -44.74 -0.86 -25.51
CA TYR A 152 -45.73 -1.46 -26.41
C TYR A 152 -47.12 -1.47 -25.78
#